data_AF-A0A1I3RNN0-F1
#
_entry.id   AF-A0A1I3RNN0-F1
#
_cell.length_a   1.000
_cell.length_b   1.000
_cell.length_c   1.000
_cell.angle_alpha   90.00
_cell.angle_beta   90.00
_cell.angle_gamma   90.00
#
_symmetry.space_group_name_H-M   'P 1'
#
loop_
_entity.id
_entity.type
_entity.pdbx_description
1 polymer ?
#
loop_
_entity_poly.entity_id
_entity_poly.type
_entity_poly.pdbx_seq_one_letter_code
_entity_poly.pdbx_strand_id
1 'polypeptide(L)'
;MNSLVPARLRPRDVARVGAAGLRARTSRVVMSALGIAIGIATMISVIGISASGQEQLLRQLDQLGTNLLRVGERWFTVTGILASLPLAPEIDRAALIGFPAARERLGFDGHPTTVYERSSEETVEQVRGMLARTVSPERPHEIAVSRPSDALVARAAAAGTFTNLLLGLGAVALLVGGVGVANTMVISVLERRKEIGLRRALGATRGQIRIQFLTESLLLSVLGGVAGLALGTLVTTGYALSRGWPPTVPTWVLASALAATLAVGAIAGIYPAIRASRLAPTVALAAS
;
A
#
# COMPACT_ATOMS: atom_id res chain seq x y z
N MET A 1 32.26 -47.92 11.88
CA MET A 1 31.51 -47.24 10.81
C MET A 1 31.17 -45.83 11.29
N ASN A 2 32.01 -44.84 10.98
CA ASN A 2 31.78 -43.46 11.41
C ASN A 2 30.71 -42.82 10.53
N SER A 3 29.55 -42.53 11.10
CA SER A 3 28.48 -41.76 10.46
C SER A 3 28.99 -40.35 10.17
N LEU A 4 29.21 -40.04 8.89
CA LEU A 4 29.52 -38.69 8.44
C LEU A 4 28.30 -37.79 8.72
N VAL A 5 28.43 -36.92 9.72
CA VAL A 5 27.42 -35.91 10.07
C VAL A 5 27.34 -34.91 8.91
N PRO A 6 26.16 -34.65 8.32
CA PRO A 6 26.02 -33.72 7.21
C PRO A 6 26.41 -32.31 7.68
N ALA A 7 27.40 -31.71 7.01
CA ALA A 7 27.82 -30.34 7.27
C ALA A 7 26.64 -29.37 7.08
N ARG A 8 26.18 -28.77 8.18
CA ARG A 8 25.15 -27.73 8.16
C ARG A 8 25.80 -26.44 7.67
N LEU A 9 25.46 -26.00 6.46
CA LEU A 9 25.90 -24.71 5.93
C LEU A 9 25.34 -23.58 6.80
N ARG A 10 26.19 -22.67 7.28
CA ARG A 10 25.75 -21.51 8.04
C ARG A 10 24.99 -20.55 7.11
N PRO A 11 23.95 -19.84 7.57
CA PRO A 11 23.16 -18.91 6.74
C PRO A 11 24.01 -17.88 5.99
N ARG A 12 25.12 -17.44 6.62
CA ARG A 12 26.09 -16.51 6.02
C ARG A 12 26.85 -17.10 4.83
N ASP A 13 27.15 -18.40 4.85
CA ASP A 13 27.87 -19.09 3.77
C ASP A 13 26.95 -19.27 2.55
N VAL A 14 25.66 -19.56 2.79
CA VAL A 14 24.65 -19.63 1.73
C VAL A 14 24.43 -18.27 1.06
N ALA A 15 24.39 -17.19 1.86
CA ALA A 15 24.26 -15.82 1.34
C ALA A 15 25.48 -15.41 0.48
N ARG A 16 26.69 -15.73 0.93
CA ARG A 16 27.94 -15.40 0.21
C ARG A 16 28.07 -16.17 -1.11
N VAL A 17 27.67 -17.45 -1.12
CA VAL A 17 27.66 -18.29 -2.32
C VAL A 17 26.57 -17.85 -3.30
N GLY A 18 25.40 -17.44 -2.81
CA GLY A 18 24.32 -16.91 -3.66
C GLY A 18 24.71 -15.59 -4.35
N ALA A 19 25.42 -14.70 -3.65
CA ALA A 19 25.90 -13.44 -4.22
C ALA A 19 26.92 -13.62 -5.36
N ALA A 20 27.72 -14.68 -5.34
CA ALA A 20 28.68 -14.99 -6.41
C ALA A 20 27.98 -15.41 -7.72
N GLY A 21 26.82 -16.07 -7.64
CA GLY A 21 26.02 -16.47 -8.81
C GLY A 21 25.41 -15.29 -9.58
N LEU A 22 25.22 -14.14 -8.91
CA LEU A 22 24.56 -12.96 -9.47
C LEU A 22 25.44 -12.17 -10.45
N ARG A 23 26.76 -12.15 -10.24
CA ARG A 23 27.69 -11.32 -11.02
C ARG A 23 27.88 -11.79 -12.47
N ALA A 24 27.54 -13.03 -12.77
CA ALA A 24 27.69 -13.55 -14.14
C ALA A 24 26.60 -13.00 -15.10
N ARG A 25 25.49 -12.41 -14.61
CA ARG A 25 24.31 -12.04 -15.43
C ARG A 25 23.58 -10.79 -14.98
N THR A 26 24.34 -9.71 -14.86
CA THR A 26 23.86 -8.42 -14.38
C THR A 26 22.59 -7.94 -15.11
N SER A 27 22.51 -8.04 -16.43
CA SER A 27 21.38 -7.47 -17.19
C SER A 27 20.02 -8.11 -16.85
N ARG A 28 19.96 -9.44 -16.67
CA ARG A 28 18.69 -10.14 -16.37
C ARG A 28 18.28 -9.98 -14.91
N VAL A 29 19.27 -9.99 -14.02
CA VAL A 29 19.08 -9.73 -12.59
C VAL A 29 18.53 -8.32 -12.40
N VAL A 30 19.10 -7.33 -13.08
CA VAL A 30 18.63 -5.94 -13.05
C VAL A 30 17.19 -5.85 -13.54
N MET A 31 16.83 -6.43 -14.69
CA MET A 31 15.46 -6.38 -15.20
C MET A 31 14.43 -6.97 -14.22
N SER A 32 14.75 -8.11 -13.60
CA SER A 32 13.86 -8.78 -12.64
C SER A 32 13.73 -7.96 -11.35
N ALA A 33 14.85 -7.44 -10.84
CA ALA A 33 14.88 -6.58 -9.66
C ALA A 33 14.12 -5.27 -9.90
N LEU A 34 14.18 -4.72 -11.12
CA LEU A 34 13.46 -3.50 -11.50
C LEU A 34 11.94 -3.70 -11.42
N GLY A 35 11.42 -4.82 -11.93
CA GLY A 35 9.99 -5.14 -11.85
C GLY A 35 9.49 -5.23 -10.41
N ILE A 36 10.25 -5.91 -9.54
CA ILE A 36 9.95 -5.98 -8.10
C ILE A 36 10.02 -4.58 -7.48
N ALA A 37 11.08 -3.82 -7.76
CA ALA A 37 11.29 -2.50 -7.20
C ALA A 37 10.17 -1.53 -7.58
N ILE A 38 9.76 -1.51 -8.85
CA ILE A 38 8.67 -0.66 -9.33
C ILE A 38 7.34 -1.04 -8.68
N GLY A 39 7.03 -2.34 -8.61
CA GLY A 39 5.79 -2.81 -7.98
C GLY A 39 5.68 -2.42 -6.50
N ILE A 40 6.76 -2.62 -5.74
CA ILE A 40 6.83 -2.22 -4.33
C ILE A 40 6.81 -0.70 -4.17
N ALA A 41 7.57 0.04 -4.99
CA ALA A 41 7.61 1.49 -4.92
C ALA A 41 6.22 2.10 -5.19
N THR A 42 5.47 1.52 -6.13
CA THR A 42 4.10 1.92 -6.44
C THR A 42 3.20 1.74 -5.22
N MET A 43 3.22 0.55 -4.60
CA MET A 43 2.38 0.26 -3.42
C MET A 43 2.69 1.21 -2.26
N ILE A 44 3.97 1.44 -1.96
CA ILE A 44 4.40 2.33 -0.89
C ILE A 44 4.00 3.77 -1.19
N SER A 45 4.18 4.23 -2.43
CA SER A 45 3.85 5.61 -2.82
C SER A 45 2.36 5.89 -2.69
N VAL A 46 1.51 4.98 -3.17
CA VAL A 46 0.05 5.13 -3.10
C VAL A 46 -0.43 5.24 -1.65
N ILE A 47 0.00 4.31 -0.79
CA ILE A 47 -0.47 4.28 0.59
C ILE A 47 0.18 5.39 1.43
N GLY A 48 1.47 5.64 1.23
CA GLY A 48 2.23 6.66 1.95
C GLY A 48 1.78 8.09 1.63
N ILE A 49 1.46 8.39 0.36
CA ILE A 49 0.91 9.70 -0.01
C ILE A 49 -0.47 9.90 0.63
N SER A 50 -1.32 8.86 0.62
CA SER A 50 -2.63 8.91 1.28
C SER A 50 -2.51 9.14 2.79
N ALA A 51 -1.62 8.40 3.46
CA ALA A 51 -1.36 8.55 4.90
C ALA A 51 -0.79 9.94 5.25
N SER A 52 0.13 10.46 4.43
CA SER A 52 0.70 11.81 4.62
C SER A 52 -0.36 12.90 4.50
N GLY A 53 -1.34 12.74 3.59
CA GLY A 53 -2.46 13.66 3.46
C GLY A 53 -3.39 13.64 4.68
N GLN A 54 -3.64 12.47 5.25
CA GLN A 54 -4.44 12.33 6.48
C GLN A 54 -3.72 12.95 7.70
N GLU A 55 -2.42 12.71 7.84
CA GLU A 55 -1.61 13.31 8.91
C GLU A 55 -1.57 14.83 8.83
N GLN A 56 -1.53 15.42 7.63
CA GLN A 56 -1.63 16.87 7.48
C GLN A 56 -2.94 17.41 8.06
N LEU A 57 -4.05 16.71 7.80
CA LEU A 57 -5.36 17.09 8.32
C LEU A 57 -5.36 17.01 9.85
N LEU A 58 -4.84 15.92 10.43
CA LEU A 58 -4.74 15.76 11.88
C LEU A 58 -3.89 16.86 12.53
N ARG A 59 -2.74 17.20 11.94
CA ARG A 59 -1.90 18.29 12.44
C ARG A 59 -2.59 19.65 12.38
N GLN A 60 -3.38 19.91 11.33
CA GLN A 60 -4.19 21.12 11.26
C GLN A 60 -5.22 21.17 12.39
N LEU A 61 -5.82 20.03 12.75
CA LEU A 61 -6.74 19.93 13.90
C LEU A 61 -6.01 20.17 15.23
N ASP A 62 -4.83 19.58 15.44
CA ASP A 62 -4.05 19.76 16.67
C ASP A 62 -3.56 21.20 16.86
N GLN A 63 -3.20 21.88 15.77
CA GLN A 63 -2.76 23.29 15.81
C GLN A 63 -3.88 24.26 16.19
N LEU A 64 -5.15 23.87 16.07
CA LEU A 64 -6.29 24.66 16.55
C LEU A 64 -6.42 24.64 18.09
N GLY A 65 -5.49 24.01 18.82
CA GLY A 65 -5.44 23.86 20.28
C GLY A 65 -5.39 25.15 21.13
N THR A 66 -5.75 26.31 20.59
CA THR A 66 -6.24 27.40 21.44
C THR A 66 -7.74 27.22 21.54
N ASN A 67 -8.24 26.91 22.73
CA ASN A 67 -9.67 26.73 22.98
C ASN A 67 -10.50 28.00 22.70
N LEU A 68 -9.94 29.05 22.08
CA LEU A 68 -10.59 30.28 21.68
C LEU A 68 -10.50 30.44 20.16
N LEU A 69 -11.65 30.37 19.48
CA LEU A 69 -11.79 30.68 18.06
C LEU A 69 -12.44 32.05 17.91
N ARG A 70 -11.96 32.86 16.96
CA ARG A 70 -12.59 34.12 16.62
C ARG A 70 -13.60 33.92 15.49
N VAL A 71 -14.86 34.24 15.75
CA VAL A 71 -15.94 34.22 14.75
C VAL A 71 -16.47 35.64 14.60
N GLY A 72 -16.26 36.23 13.43
CA GLY A 72 -16.44 37.67 13.22
C GLY A 72 -15.48 38.48 14.12
N GLU A 73 -16.02 39.40 14.90
CA GLU A 73 -15.28 40.25 15.85
C GLU A 73 -15.27 39.69 17.29
N ARG A 74 -15.76 38.47 17.51
CA ARG A 74 -15.96 37.91 18.86
C ARG A 74 -15.18 36.62 19.07
N TRP A 75 -14.69 36.45 20.29
CA TRP A 75 -14.01 35.23 20.74
C TRP A 75 -15.02 34.23 21.32
N PHE A 76 -14.87 32.96 20.93
CA PHE A 76 -15.70 31.85 21.38
C PHE A 76 -14.83 30.72 21.90
N THR A 77 -15.25 30.08 23.00
CA THR A 77 -14.55 28.92 23.53
C THR A 77 -15.01 27.64 22.86
N VAL A 78 -14.08 26.79 22.42
CA VAL A 78 -14.36 25.45 21.90
C VAL A 78 -14.72 24.54 23.07
N THR A 79 -15.97 24.07 23.11
CA THR A 79 -16.47 23.16 24.16
C THR A 79 -16.35 21.68 23.79
N GLY A 80 -16.21 21.38 22.51
CA GLY A 80 -16.06 20.02 22.00
C GLY A 80 -15.83 20.02 20.49
N ILE A 81 -15.32 18.89 19.98
CA ILE A 81 -15.09 18.64 18.56
C ILE A 81 -16.04 17.52 18.14
N LEU A 82 -16.86 17.78 17.12
CA LEU A 82 -17.77 16.78 16.57
C LEU A 82 -16.97 15.71 15.81
N ALA A 83 -17.36 14.44 15.95
CA ALA A 83 -16.79 13.38 15.11
C ALA A 83 -17.13 13.66 13.63
N SER A 84 -16.19 13.36 12.73
CA SER A 84 -16.34 13.65 11.29
C SER A 84 -17.66 13.08 10.75
N LEU A 85 -18.34 13.88 9.93
CA LEU A 85 -19.57 13.54 9.23
C LEU A 85 -19.26 13.40 7.74
N PRO A 86 -18.96 12.18 7.25
CA PRO A 86 -18.53 11.96 5.86
C PRO A 86 -19.56 12.41 4.82
N LEU A 87 -20.83 12.48 5.22
CA LEU A 87 -21.96 12.86 4.38
C LEU A 87 -22.28 14.36 4.44
N ALA A 88 -21.57 15.15 5.26
CA ALA A 88 -21.76 16.60 5.37
C ALA A 88 -20.41 17.29 5.65
N PRO A 89 -19.44 17.24 4.70
CA PRO A 89 -18.09 17.78 4.88
C PRO A 89 -18.07 19.30 5.06
N GLU A 90 -19.15 20.00 4.71
CA GLU A 90 -19.34 21.41 5.04
C GLU A 90 -19.44 21.62 6.56
N ILE A 91 -20.03 20.66 7.29
CA ILE A 91 -20.12 20.68 8.76
C ILE A 91 -18.75 20.42 9.39
N ASP A 92 -17.93 19.54 8.80
CA ASP A 92 -16.57 19.26 9.27
C ASP A 92 -15.65 20.51 9.22
N ARG A 93 -16.05 21.54 8.47
CA ARG A 93 -15.34 22.83 8.36
C ARG A 93 -16.09 24.00 8.99
N ALA A 94 -17.20 23.73 9.69
CA ALA A 94 -18.04 24.75 10.31
C ALA A 94 -17.84 24.80 11.82
N ALA A 95 -18.00 26.00 12.39
CA ALA A 95 -18.16 26.15 13.84
C ALA A 95 -19.64 26.03 14.19
N LEU A 96 -19.98 25.08 15.07
CA LEU A 96 -21.35 24.90 15.55
C LEU A 96 -21.59 25.78 16.79
N ILE A 97 -22.53 26.70 16.68
CA ILE A 97 -22.86 27.66 17.73
C ILE A 97 -24.33 27.49 18.09
N GLY A 98 -24.63 27.40 19.39
CA GLY A 98 -26.01 27.28 19.86
C GLY A 98 -26.85 28.51 19.50
N PHE A 99 -28.14 28.30 19.22
CA PHE A 99 -29.07 29.37 18.83
C PHE A 99 -29.11 30.58 19.77
N PRO A 100 -29.08 30.45 21.12
CA PRO A 100 -29.07 31.61 22.00
C PRO A 100 -27.84 32.50 21.77
N ALA A 101 -26.65 31.89 21.68
CA ALA A 101 -25.41 32.61 21.45
C ALA A 101 -25.36 33.22 20.04
N ALA A 102 -25.89 32.53 19.03
CA ALA A 102 -25.98 33.04 17.67
C ALA A 102 -26.88 34.29 17.61
N ARG A 103 -28.01 34.30 18.31
CA ARG A 103 -28.94 35.44 18.34
C ARG A 103 -28.37 36.64 19.10
N GLU A 104 -27.88 36.42 20.31
CA GLU A 104 -27.38 37.48 21.19
C GLU A 104 -26.04 38.06 20.71
N ARG A 105 -25.17 37.21 20.13
CA ARG A 105 -23.78 37.59 19.84
C ARG A 105 -23.43 37.70 18.37
N LEU A 106 -24.16 37.03 17.49
CA LEU A 106 -23.88 37.02 16.05
C LEU A 106 -25.01 37.62 15.21
N GLY A 107 -26.08 38.10 15.85
CA GLY A 107 -27.21 38.74 15.16
C GLY A 107 -28.05 37.77 14.32
N PHE A 108 -28.08 36.48 14.69
CA PHE A 108 -28.94 35.51 14.00
C PHE A 108 -30.41 35.89 14.17
N ASP A 109 -31.09 36.11 13.04
CA ASP A 109 -32.48 36.57 12.94
C ASP A 109 -33.53 35.48 13.28
N GLY A 110 -33.10 34.22 13.40
CA GLY A 110 -33.98 33.09 13.67
C GLY A 110 -34.35 32.28 12.43
N HIS A 111 -33.90 32.68 11.24
CA HIS A 111 -34.23 32.03 9.97
C HIS A 111 -33.03 31.24 9.44
N PRO A 112 -33.02 29.89 9.57
CA PRO A 112 -31.92 29.09 9.07
C PRO A 112 -31.89 29.06 7.54
N THR A 113 -30.71 29.24 6.95
CA THR A 113 -30.49 29.13 5.50
C THR A 113 -30.42 27.67 5.03
N THR A 114 -30.07 26.75 5.91
CA THR A 114 -29.91 25.32 5.60
C THR A 114 -30.39 24.49 6.77
N VAL A 115 -31.20 23.47 6.47
CA VAL A 115 -31.71 22.51 7.45
C VAL A 115 -31.19 21.13 7.07
N TYR A 116 -30.52 20.48 8.02
CA TYR A 116 -30.05 19.12 7.86
C TYR A 116 -31.07 18.14 8.42
N GLU A 117 -31.44 17.16 7.61
CA GLU A 117 -32.34 16.08 8.00
C GLU A 117 -31.58 14.74 7.91
N ARG A 118 -31.87 13.83 8.84
CA ARG A 118 -31.28 12.49 8.87
C ARG A 118 -32.38 11.44 8.86
N SER A 119 -32.52 10.77 7.73
CA SER A 119 -33.40 9.62 7.52
C SER A 119 -32.61 8.32 7.37
N SER A 120 -33.27 7.18 7.56
CA SER A 120 -32.72 5.87 7.19
C SER A 120 -32.72 5.70 5.66
N GLU A 121 -31.89 4.79 5.15
CA GLU A 121 -31.82 4.52 3.70
C GLU A 121 -33.16 4.10 3.09
N GLU A 122 -34.01 3.41 3.86
CA GLU A 122 -35.30 2.91 3.39
C GLU A 122 -36.33 4.04 3.18
N THR A 123 -36.28 5.09 4.01
CA THR A 123 -37.28 6.18 3.97
C THR A 123 -36.77 7.43 3.26
N VAL A 124 -35.48 7.53 2.96
CA VAL A 124 -34.84 8.78 2.49
C VAL A 124 -35.49 9.34 1.23
N GLU A 125 -35.86 8.52 0.25
CA GLU A 125 -36.49 8.99 -1.00
C GLU A 125 -37.91 9.50 -0.78
N GLN A 126 -38.67 8.83 0.10
CA GLN A 126 -40.02 9.26 0.48
C GLN A 126 -39.97 10.58 1.25
N VAL A 127 -39.07 10.68 2.24
CA VAL A 127 -38.88 11.90 3.04
C VAL A 127 -38.42 13.04 2.15
N ARG A 128 -37.41 12.83 1.29
CA ARG A 128 -36.91 13.83 0.33
C ARG A 128 -38.02 14.39 -0.54
N GLY A 129 -38.92 13.53 -1.02
CA GLY A 129 -40.06 13.93 -1.83
C GLY A 129 -41.06 14.84 -1.10
N MET A 130 -41.06 14.86 0.23
CA MET A 130 -41.97 15.64 1.08
C MET A 130 -41.33 16.90 1.68
N LEU A 131 -40.01 16.91 1.92
CA LEU A 131 -39.31 17.97 2.67
C LEU A 131 -39.64 19.39 2.21
N ALA A 132 -39.55 19.67 0.90
CA ALA A 132 -39.83 21.01 0.38
C ALA A 132 -41.25 21.48 0.69
N ARG A 133 -42.24 20.59 0.57
CA ARG A 133 -43.66 20.88 0.87
C ARG A 133 -43.94 20.97 2.36
N THR A 134 -43.16 20.28 3.19
CA THR A 134 -43.29 20.35 4.65
C THR A 134 -42.66 21.61 5.23
N VAL A 135 -41.52 22.05 4.70
CA VAL A 135 -40.79 23.23 5.19
C VAL A 135 -41.43 24.54 4.72
N SER A 136 -41.86 24.60 3.46
CA SER A 136 -42.55 25.79 2.90
C SER A 136 -43.75 25.35 2.05
N PRO A 137 -44.93 25.14 2.69
CA PRO A 137 -46.13 24.72 1.97
C PRO A 137 -46.59 25.73 0.92
N GLU A 138 -46.40 27.02 1.19
CA GLU A 138 -46.82 28.11 0.29
C GLU A 138 -45.90 28.27 -0.93
N ARG A 139 -44.59 28.02 -0.77
CA ARG A 139 -43.59 28.14 -1.86
C ARG A 139 -42.59 26.98 -1.86
N PRO A 140 -43.02 25.74 -2.18
CA PRO A 140 -42.13 24.57 -2.11
C PRO A 140 -40.98 24.63 -3.12
N HIS A 141 -41.16 25.33 -4.24
CA HIS A 141 -40.18 25.44 -5.32
C HIS A 141 -38.97 26.34 -4.97
N GLU A 142 -39.06 27.13 -3.90
CA GLU A 142 -37.95 27.96 -3.41
C GLU A 142 -36.97 27.17 -2.51
N ILE A 143 -37.33 25.93 -2.13
CA ILE A 143 -36.51 25.09 -1.26
C ILE A 143 -35.68 24.11 -2.09
N ALA A 144 -34.37 24.33 -2.14
CA ALA A 144 -33.44 23.41 -2.76
C ALA A 144 -33.15 22.22 -1.83
N VAL A 145 -33.63 21.03 -2.19
CA VAL A 145 -33.34 19.78 -1.44
C VAL A 145 -32.23 19.04 -2.17
N SER A 146 -31.05 18.97 -1.54
CA SER A 146 -29.92 18.19 -2.05
C SER A 146 -29.69 16.96 -1.18
N ARG A 147 -29.15 15.89 -1.79
CA ARG A 147 -28.68 14.69 -1.09
C ARG A 147 -27.15 14.64 -1.20
N PRO A 148 -26.41 15.25 -0.24
CA PRO A 148 -24.95 15.24 -0.27
C PRO A 148 -24.34 13.83 -0.31
N SER A 149 -25.05 12.83 0.25
CA SER A 149 -24.55 11.46 0.31
C SER A 149 -24.23 10.86 -1.05
N ASP A 150 -24.99 11.15 -2.11
CA ASP A 150 -24.80 10.46 -3.39
C ASP A 150 -23.53 10.94 -4.10
N ALA A 151 -23.26 12.25 -4.05
CA ALA A 151 -22.04 12.83 -4.57
C ALA A 151 -20.80 12.38 -3.76
N LEU A 152 -20.94 12.24 -2.44
CA LEU A 152 -19.84 11.84 -1.56
C LEU A 152 -19.58 10.33 -1.61
N VAL A 153 -20.62 9.50 -1.71
CA VAL A 153 -20.51 8.06 -1.98
C VAL A 153 -19.87 7.84 -3.35
N ALA A 154 -20.28 8.59 -4.38
CA ALA A 154 -19.65 8.53 -5.70
C ALA A 154 -18.16 8.94 -5.65
N ARG A 155 -17.82 10.00 -4.89
CA ARG A 155 -16.42 10.44 -4.71
C ARG A 155 -15.58 9.43 -3.91
N ALA A 156 -16.14 8.85 -2.85
CA ALA A 156 -15.48 7.82 -2.05
C ALA A 156 -15.29 6.53 -2.85
N ALA A 157 -16.30 6.11 -3.62
CA ALA A 157 -16.21 4.97 -4.53
C ALA A 157 -15.16 5.21 -5.62
N ALA A 158 -15.10 6.42 -6.19
CA ALA A 158 -14.07 6.79 -7.16
C ALA A 158 -12.65 6.77 -6.54
N ALA A 159 -12.49 7.31 -5.33
CA ALA A 159 -11.21 7.32 -4.61
C ALA A 159 -10.71 5.91 -4.26
N GLY A 160 -11.62 5.05 -3.79
CA GLY A 160 -11.32 3.63 -3.52
C GLY A 160 -10.97 2.87 -4.81
N THR A 161 -11.70 3.11 -5.89
CA THR A 161 -11.42 2.51 -7.19
C THR A 161 -10.04 2.92 -7.72
N PHE A 162 -9.70 4.20 -7.65
CA PHE A 162 -8.39 4.69 -8.10
C PHE A 162 -7.24 4.07 -7.30
N THR A 163 -7.38 3.99 -5.97
CA THR A 163 -6.40 3.33 -5.09
C THR A 163 -6.22 1.86 -5.48
N ASN A 164 -7.33 1.13 -5.67
CA ASN A 164 -7.30 -0.28 -6.06
C ASN A 164 -6.68 -0.50 -7.44
N LEU A 165 -6.91 0.41 -8.39
CA LEU A 165 -6.27 0.34 -9.72
C LEU A 165 -4.75 0.50 -9.63
N LEU A 166 -4.26 1.46 -8.83
CA LEU A 166 -2.82 1.67 -8.65
C LEU A 166 -2.16 0.53 -7.87
N LEU A 167 -2.82 0.02 -6.83
CA LEU A 167 -2.37 -1.19 -6.12
C LEU A 167 -2.37 -2.40 -7.05
N GLY A 168 -3.38 -2.54 -7.91
CA GLY A 168 -3.45 -3.57 -8.95
C GLY A 168 -2.29 -3.47 -9.94
N LEU A 169 -1.94 -2.27 -10.40
CA LEU A 169 -0.77 -2.05 -11.25
C LEU A 169 0.54 -2.43 -10.54
N GLY A 170 0.67 -2.08 -9.25
CA GLY A 170 1.80 -2.50 -8.41
C GLY A 170 1.90 -4.03 -8.29
N ALA A 171 0.75 -4.71 -8.13
CA ALA A 171 0.68 -6.18 -8.09
C ALA A 171 1.07 -6.82 -9.44
N VAL A 172 0.65 -6.25 -10.57
CA VAL A 172 1.06 -6.70 -11.90
C VAL A 172 2.56 -6.51 -12.11
N ALA A 173 3.12 -5.37 -11.71
CA ALA A 173 4.57 -5.13 -11.79
C ALA A 173 5.37 -6.12 -10.94
N LEU A 174 4.88 -6.43 -9.72
CA LEU A 174 5.44 -7.49 -8.87
C LEU A 174 5.39 -8.86 -9.55
N LEU A 175 4.27 -9.21 -10.20
CA LEU A 175 4.12 -10.46 -10.94
C LEU A 175 5.14 -10.56 -12.08
N VAL A 176 5.27 -9.50 -12.89
CA VAL A 176 6.27 -9.43 -13.97
C VAL A 176 7.69 -9.56 -13.42
N GLY A 177 7.99 -8.90 -12.30
CA GLY A 177 9.25 -9.06 -11.57
C GLY A 177 9.50 -10.50 -11.13
N GLY A 178 8.48 -11.16 -10.56
CA GLY A 178 8.53 -12.58 -10.17
C GLY A 178 8.75 -13.53 -11.34
N VAL A 179 8.09 -13.32 -12.47
CA VAL A 179 8.32 -14.08 -13.71
C VAL A 179 9.74 -13.87 -14.21
N GLY A 180 10.27 -12.64 -14.13
CA GLY A 180 11.67 -12.33 -14.42
C GLY A 180 12.63 -13.13 -13.56
N VAL A 181 12.39 -13.20 -12.24
CA VAL A 181 13.18 -14.00 -11.31
C VAL A 181 13.12 -15.48 -11.70
N ALA A 182 11.92 -16.03 -11.91
CA ALA A 182 11.75 -17.43 -12.28
C ALA A 182 12.51 -17.77 -13.57
N ASN A 183 12.40 -16.93 -14.61
CA ASN A 183 13.09 -17.12 -15.87
C ASN A 183 14.62 -17.06 -15.70
N THR A 184 15.12 -16.05 -15.00
CA THR A 184 16.55 -15.91 -14.70
C THR A 184 17.09 -17.15 -13.98
N MET A 185 16.33 -17.65 -12.99
CA MET A 185 16.70 -18.84 -12.22
C MET A 185 16.66 -20.12 -13.06
N VAL A 186 15.66 -20.29 -13.92
CA VAL A 186 15.59 -21.42 -14.85
C VAL A 186 16.82 -21.46 -15.75
N ILE A 187 17.21 -20.32 -16.32
CA ILE A 187 18.38 -20.23 -17.18
C ILE A 187 19.63 -20.54 -16.36
N SER A 188 19.80 -19.94 -15.17
CA SER A 188 20.94 -20.22 -14.26
C SER A 188 21.14 -21.72 -13.98
N VAL A 189 20.05 -22.47 -13.75
CA VAL A 189 20.09 -23.93 -13.58
C VAL A 189 20.62 -24.65 -14.82
N LEU A 190 20.30 -24.14 -16.02
CA LEU A 190 20.75 -24.73 -17.29
C LEU A 190 22.24 -24.50 -17.54
N GLU A 191 22.83 -23.31 -17.31
CA GLU A 191 24.29 -23.19 -17.47
C GLU A 191 25.08 -23.87 -16.35
N ARG A 192 24.54 -23.96 -15.12
CA ARG A 192 25.21 -24.64 -14.00
C ARG A 192 24.93 -26.14 -13.93
N ARG A 193 24.33 -26.71 -14.98
CA ARG A 193 23.86 -28.11 -14.98
C ARG A 193 24.96 -29.12 -14.66
N LYS A 194 26.17 -28.96 -15.21
CA LYS A 194 27.34 -29.84 -14.93
C LYS A 194 27.77 -29.76 -13.46
N GLU A 195 27.87 -28.55 -12.92
CA GLU A 195 28.26 -28.29 -11.52
C GLU A 195 27.25 -28.93 -10.54
N ILE A 196 25.94 -28.78 -10.81
CA ILE A 196 24.89 -29.37 -9.99
C ILE A 196 24.95 -30.91 -10.03
N GLY A 197 25.19 -31.49 -11.22
CA GLY A 197 25.39 -32.93 -11.40
C GLY A 197 26.58 -33.46 -10.60
N LEU A 198 27.71 -32.75 -10.62
CA LEU A 198 28.89 -33.10 -9.85
C LEU A 198 28.64 -33.04 -8.34
N ARG A 199 28.00 -31.98 -7.84
CA ARG A 199 27.63 -31.88 -6.40
C ARG A 199 26.72 -33.03 -5.98
N ARG A 200 25.78 -33.43 -6.83
CA ARG A 200 24.87 -34.56 -6.59
C ARG A 200 25.61 -35.91 -6.61
N ALA A 201 26.61 -36.08 -7.48
CA ALA A 201 27.46 -37.28 -7.54
C ALA A 201 28.34 -37.42 -6.28
N LEU A 202 28.80 -36.30 -5.73
CA LEU A 202 29.56 -36.23 -4.47
C LEU A 202 28.68 -36.38 -3.21
N GLY A 203 27.38 -36.67 -3.35
CA GLY A 203 26.48 -36.97 -2.24
C GLY A 203 25.59 -35.82 -1.76
N ALA A 204 25.58 -34.66 -2.42
CA ALA A 204 24.67 -33.58 -2.04
C ALA A 204 23.19 -34.01 -2.16
N THR A 205 22.38 -33.75 -1.14
CA THR A 205 20.97 -34.15 -1.13
C THR A 205 20.12 -33.24 -2.02
N ARG A 206 18.98 -33.74 -2.50
CA ARG A 206 18.03 -32.92 -3.29
C ARG A 206 17.57 -31.70 -2.48
N GLY A 207 17.40 -31.85 -1.17
CA GLY A 207 17.02 -30.76 -0.26
C GLY A 207 18.06 -29.64 -0.19
N GLN A 208 19.35 -29.99 -0.09
CA GLN A 208 20.44 -29.00 -0.10
C GLN A 208 20.46 -28.18 -1.38
N ILE A 209 20.27 -28.82 -2.54
CA ILE A 209 20.18 -28.11 -3.83
C ILE A 209 18.93 -27.21 -3.88
N ARG A 210 17.77 -27.68 -3.40
CA ARG A 210 16.55 -26.84 -3.35
C ARG A 210 16.76 -25.59 -2.50
N ILE A 211 17.29 -25.74 -1.28
CA ILE A 211 17.51 -24.63 -0.36
C ILE A 211 18.51 -23.63 -0.95
N GLN A 212 19.55 -24.10 -1.64
CA GLN A 212 20.50 -23.22 -2.33
C GLN A 212 19.80 -22.34 -3.38
N PHE A 213 19.07 -22.93 -4.31
CA PHE A 213 18.39 -22.16 -5.37
C PHE A 213 17.25 -21.29 -4.83
N LEU A 214 16.52 -21.74 -3.81
CA LEU A 214 15.50 -20.92 -3.15
C LEU A 214 16.12 -19.73 -2.42
N THR A 215 17.29 -19.90 -1.81
CA THR A 215 18.00 -18.79 -1.18
C THR A 215 18.51 -17.80 -2.22
N GLU A 216 18.99 -18.27 -3.38
CA GLU A 216 19.36 -17.40 -4.50
C GLU A 216 18.17 -16.56 -5.01
N SER A 217 16.98 -17.16 -5.16
CA SER A 217 15.78 -16.41 -5.57
C SER A 217 15.30 -15.42 -4.51
N LEU A 218 15.36 -15.80 -3.23
CA LEU A 218 15.02 -14.90 -2.13
C LEU A 218 15.99 -13.71 -2.03
N LEU A 219 17.29 -13.93 -2.20
CA LEU A 219 18.29 -12.85 -2.22
C LEU A 219 18.02 -11.87 -3.37
N LEU A 220 17.70 -12.38 -4.55
CA LEU A 220 17.29 -11.57 -5.70
C LEU A 220 16.07 -10.71 -5.40
N SER A 221 15.03 -11.32 -4.84
CA SER A 221 13.81 -10.61 -4.48
C SER A 221 14.05 -9.60 -3.38
N VAL A 222 14.83 -9.92 -2.34
CA VAL A 222 15.19 -8.97 -1.28
C VAL A 222 15.94 -7.77 -1.84
N LEU A 223 16.87 -7.95 -2.77
CA LEU A 223 17.56 -6.82 -3.42
C LEU A 223 16.57 -5.91 -4.18
N GLY A 224 15.66 -6.49 -4.97
CA GLY A 224 14.61 -5.74 -5.64
C GLY A 224 13.64 -5.06 -4.66
N GLY A 225 13.26 -5.73 -3.59
CA GLY A 225 12.38 -5.21 -2.54
C GLY A 225 12.99 -4.07 -1.76
N VAL A 226 14.27 -4.16 -1.39
CA VAL A 226 15.01 -3.08 -0.72
C VAL A 226 15.13 -1.87 -1.65
N ALA A 227 15.45 -2.09 -2.93
CA ALA A 227 15.47 -1.01 -3.92
C ALA A 227 14.07 -0.37 -4.06
N GLY A 228 13.00 -1.17 -4.11
CA GLY A 228 11.63 -0.69 -4.17
C GLY A 228 11.19 0.06 -2.91
N LEU A 229 11.56 -0.42 -1.72
CA LEU A 229 11.34 0.23 -0.43
C LEU A 229 12.00 1.61 -0.40
N ALA A 230 13.27 1.67 -0.81
CA ALA A 230 14.01 2.92 -0.89
C ALA A 230 13.36 3.89 -1.89
N LEU A 231 13.08 3.43 -3.11
CA LEU A 231 12.44 4.26 -4.15
C LEU A 231 11.05 4.73 -3.75
N GLY A 232 10.19 3.86 -3.24
CA GLY A 232 8.84 4.22 -2.79
C GLY A 232 8.84 5.21 -1.64
N THR A 233 9.74 5.01 -0.66
CA THR A 233 9.89 5.95 0.47
C THR A 233 10.42 7.30 -0.02
N LEU A 234 11.41 7.31 -0.93
CA LEU A 234 11.96 8.53 -1.52
C LEU A 234 10.89 9.30 -2.30
N VAL A 235 10.12 8.62 -3.15
CA VAL A 235 9.03 9.23 -3.94
C VAL A 235 7.95 9.79 -3.01
N THR A 236 7.52 9.02 -2.01
CA THR A 236 6.53 9.47 -1.03
C THR A 236 7.01 10.70 -0.28
N THR A 237 8.24 10.66 0.23
CA THR A 237 8.82 11.75 1.02
C THR A 237 9.02 12.99 0.16
N GLY A 238 9.58 12.86 -1.04
CA GLY A 238 9.75 13.97 -1.97
C GLY A 238 8.42 14.60 -2.38
N TYR A 239 7.41 13.77 -2.65
CA TYR A 239 6.07 14.26 -2.94
C TYR A 239 5.46 15.01 -1.74
N ALA A 240 5.48 14.40 -0.54
CA ALA A 240 4.96 15.02 0.68
C ALA A 240 5.64 16.36 0.97
N LEU A 241 6.97 16.43 0.88
CA LEU A 241 7.73 17.66 1.10
C LEU A 241 7.38 18.75 0.08
N SER A 242 7.23 18.40 -1.20
CA SER A 242 6.82 19.37 -2.23
C SER A 242 5.40 19.92 -2.04
N ARG A 243 4.55 19.19 -1.29
CA ARG A 243 3.17 19.59 -0.94
C ARG A 243 3.07 20.23 0.44
N GLY A 244 4.18 20.36 1.17
CA GLY A 244 4.20 20.84 2.56
C GLY A 244 3.49 19.90 3.54
N TRP A 245 3.32 18.63 3.18
CA TRP A 245 2.72 17.60 4.03
C TRP A 245 3.78 16.90 4.87
N PRO A 246 3.41 16.40 6.06
CA PRO A 246 4.28 15.55 6.84
C PRO A 246 4.57 14.24 6.10
N PRO A 247 5.85 13.93 5.83
CA PRO A 247 6.20 12.69 5.19
C PRO A 247 5.91 11.52 6.15
N THR A 248 4.85 10.77 5.86
CA THR A 248 4.39 9.66 6.69
C THR A 248 4.27 8.41 5.85
N VAL A 249 5.16 7.44 6.11
CA VAL A 249 5.10 6.10 5.53
C VAL A 249 4.80 5.11 6.66
N PRO A 250 3.58 4.55 6.74
CA PRO A 250 3.23 3.66 7.83
C PRO A 250 4.12 2.41 7.83
N THR A 251 4.62 2.00 9.00
CA THR A 251 5.54 0.87 9.14
C THR A 251 4.93 -0.46 8.69
N TRP A 252 3.61 -0.63 8.85
CA TRP A 252 2.90 -1.81 8.36
C TRP A 252 2.95 -1.94 6.83
N VAL A 253 3.03 -0.83 6.08
CA VAL A 253 3.17 -0.84 4.61
C VAL A 253 4.55 -1.33 4.22
N LEU A 254 5.59 -0.94 4.96
CA LEU A 254 6.95 -1.45 4.75
C LEU A 254 7.02 -2.95 5.04
N ALA A 255 6.36 -3.40 6.12
CA ALA A 255 6.28 -4.81 6.47
C ALA A 255 5.52 -5.63 5.43
N SER A 256 4.37 -5.13 4.92
CA SER A 256 3.59 -5.81 3.89
C SER A 256 4.32 -5.85 2.55
N ALA A 257 5.04 -4.79 2.18
CA ALA A 257 5.91 -4.75 1.01
C ALA A 257 7.03 -5.81 1.07
N LEU A 258 7.70 -5.91 2.20
CA LEU A 258 8.73 -6.92 2.42
C LEU A 258 8.14 -8.33 2.36
N ALA A 259 7.01 -8.56 3.02
CA ALA A 259 6.31 -9.85 3.01
C ALA A 259 5.89 -10.26 1.59
N ALA A 260 5.28 -9.35 0.82
CA ALA A 260 4.90 -9.58 -0.56
C ALA A 260 6.11 -9.91 -1.44
N THR A 261 7.22 -9.19 -1.26
CA THR A 261 8.46 -9.44 -2.00
C THR A 261 9.02 -10.84 -1.72
N LEU A 262 9.07 -11.25 -0.45
CA LEU A 262 9.55 -12.56 -0.05
C LEU A 262 8.62 -13.67 -0.58
N ALA A 263 7.30 -13.45 -0.52
CA ALA A 263 6.33 -14.40 -1.06
C ALA A 263 6.50 -14.60 -2.57
N VAL A 264 6.60 -13.52 -3.34
CA VAL A 264 6.84 -13.57 -4.79
C VAL A 264 8.18 -14.27 -5.10
N GLY A 265 9.25 -13.92 -4.37
CA GLY A 265 10.57 -14.54 -4.55
C GLY A 265 10.62 -16.02 -4.22
N ALA A 266 9.89 -16.44 -3.19
CA ALA A 266 9.73 -17.84 -2.85
C ALA A 266 8.96 -18.58 -3.95
N ILE A 267 7.78 -18.07 -4.34
CA ILE A 267 6.92 -18.67 -5.37
C ILE A 267 7.66 -18.80 -6.70
N ALA A 268 8.31 -17.73 -7.16
CA ALA A 268 9.10 -17.71 -8.39
C ALA A 268 10.30 -18.69 -8.34
N GLY A 269 10.89 -18.89 -7.16
CA GLY A 269 12.04 -19.77 -6.94
C GLY A 269 11.72 -21.26 -6.82
N ILE A 270 10.49 -21.63 -6.44
CA ILE A 270 10.10 -23.03 -6.17
C ILE A 270 10.30 -23.91 -7.41
N TYR A 271 9.76 -23.51 -8.55
CA TYR A 271 9.87 -24.30 -9.79
C TYR A 271 11.33 -24.56 -10.20
N PRO A 272 12.19 -23.54 -10.38
CA PRO A 272 13.59 -23.77 -10.75
C PRO A 272 14.37 -24.54 -9.69
N ALA A 273 14.12 -24.30 -8.39
CA ALA A 273 14.77 -25.05 -7.31
C ALA A 273 14.44 -26.54 -7.35
N ILE A 274 13.16 -26.88 -7.60
CA ILE A 274 12.74 -28.27 -7.78
C ILE A 274 13.42 -28.86 -9.02
N ARG A 275 13.42 -28.13 -10.15
CA ARG A 275 14.05 -28.58 -11.40
C ARG A 275 15.53 -28.86 -11.22
N ALA A 276 16.28 -27.98 -10.57
CA ALA A 276 17.69 -28.16 -10.26
C ALA A 276 17.96 -29.40 -9.40
N SER A 277 17.14 -29.61 -8.36
CA SER A 277 17.29 -30.73 -7.43
C SER A 277 17.01 -32.10 -8.07
N ARG A 278 16.30 -32.13 -9.20
CA ARG A 278 15.96 -33.35 -9.95
C ARG A 278 16.98 -33.73 -11.02
N LEU A 279 18.03 -32.93 -11.22
CA LEU A 279 19.11 -33.29 -12.13
C LEU A 279 19.82 -34.58 -11.67
N ALA A 280 20.01 -35.49 -12.62
CA ALA A 280 20.67 -36.77 -12.37
C ALA A 280 22.19 -36.60 -12.23
N PRO A 281 22.86 -37.36 -11.34
CA PRO A 281 24.33 -37.34 -11.21
C PRO A 281 25.05 -37.68 -12.52
N THR A 282 24.44 -38.54 -13.35
CA THR A 282 24.97 -38.98 -14.65
C THR A 282 25.15 -37.84 -15.65
N VAL A 283 24.48 -36.70 -15.45
CA VAL A 283 24.66 -35.50 -16.28
C VAL A 283 26.08 -34.94 -16.18
N ALA A 284 26.82 -35.24 -15.10
CA ALA A 284 28.22 -34.88 -14.98
C ALA A 284 29.13 -35.66 -15.95
N LEU A 285 28.72 -36.85 -16.39
CA LEU A 285 29.51 -37.75 -17.24
C LEU A 285 29.15 -37.65 -18.73
N ALA A 286 27.89 -37.32 -19.05
CA ALA A 286 27.35 -37.37 -20.42
C ALA A 286 27.68 -36.16 -21.32
N ALA A 287 28.55 -35.25 -20.89
CA ALA A 287 28.79 -33.98 -21.59
C ALA A 287 30.28 -33.76 -21.89
N SER A 288 31.02 -34.85 -22.08
CA SER A 288 32.35 -34.91 -22.69
C SER A 288 32.27 -34.71 -24.20
#